data_AF-C4FMB9-F1
#
_entry.id   AF-C4FMB9-F1
#
_cell.length_a   1.000
_cell.length_b   1.000
_cell.length_c   1.000
_cell.angle_alpha   90.00
_cell.angle_beta   90.00
_cell.angle_gamma   90.00
#
_symmetry.space_group_name_H-M   'P 1'
#
loop_
_entity.id
_entity.type
_entity.pdbx_description
1 polymer ?
#
loop_
_entity_poly.entity_id
_entity_poly.type
_entity_poly.pdbx_seq_one_letter_code
_entity_poly.pdbx_strand_id
1 'polypeptide(L)'
;MKKYVLSVDKNRPIELEITNILDDNKAIVRGCLNTYHLDYDVETTSVLLNFTLEDDRETVYSIRLKEDNSLLKCLDCTPQEIFFNIVNFLGEVIHKAKSIGHTLVMKLDYQTSRLLVKDLTKIGDEYRTFNGELVY
;
A
#
# COMPACT_ATOMS: atom_id res chain seq x y z
N MET A 1 20.30 -3.10 -12.62
CA MET A 1 19.42 -3.79 -11.65
C MET A 1 18.12 -4.12 -12.36
N LYS A 2 17.65 -5.37 -12.38
CA LYS A 2 16.35 -5.71 -12.99
C LYS A 2 15.26 -5.45 -11.95
N LYS A 3 14.34 -4.51 -12.23
CA LYS A 3 13.15 -4.29 -11.41
C LYS A 3 12.08 -5.30 -11.83
N TYR A 4 11.51 -6.03 -10.86
CA TYR A 4 10.36 -6.87 -11.09
C TYR A 4 9.11 -6.00 -11.04
N VAL A 5 8.60 -5.62 -12.21
CA VAL A 5 7.34 -4.88 -12.33
C VAL A 5 6.21 -5.89 -12.46
N LEU A 6 5.27 -5.85 -11.52
CA LEU A 6 4.06 -6.66 -11.57
C LEU A 6 3.01 -5.90 -12.37
N SER A 7 2.75 -6.37 -13.59
CA SER A 7 1.61 -5.90 -14.38
C SER A 7 0.32 -6.46 -13.81
N VAL A 8 -0.70 -5.62 -13.65
CA VAL A 8 -2.03 -6.12 -13.28
C VAL A 8 -2.60 -6.89 -14.48
N ASP A 9 -3.24 -8.03 -14.20
CA ASP A 9 -3.90 -8.82 -15.24
C ASP A 9 -5.10 -8.04 -15.75
N LYS A 10 -5.14 -7.73 -17.05
CA LYS A 10 -6.22 -6.95 -17.68
C LYS A 10 -7.61 -7.58 -17.51
N ASN A 11 -7.67 -8.89 -17.27
CA ASN A 11 -8.94 -9.57 -17.05
C ASN A 11 -9.44 -9.46 -15.60
N ARG A 12 -8.62 -8.94 -14.68
CA ARG A 12 -8.94 -8.74 -13.25
C ARG A 12 -8.30 -7.43 -12.79
N PRO A 13 -8.88 -6.27 -13.18
CA PRO A 13 -8.38 -4.98 -12.74
C PRO A 13 -8.47 -4.86 -11.22
N ILE A 14 -7.57 -4.06 -10.65
CA ILE A 14 -7.56 -3.74 -9.23
C ILE A 14 -7.80 -2.25 -9.12
N GLU A 15 -8.97 -1.86 -8.59
CA GLU A 15 -9.26 -0.47 -8.26
C GLU A 15 -8.48 -0.09 -6.99
N LEU A 16 -7.77 1.03 -7.03
CA LEU A 16 -7.11 1.63 -5.87
C LEU A 16 -7.84 2.93 -5.51
N GLU A 17 -8.04 3.14 -4.22
CA GLU A 17 -8.55 4.40 -3.68
C GLU A 17 -7.74 4.81 -2.46
N ILE A 18 -7.19 6.02 -2.49
CA ILE A 18 -6.48 6.66 -1.38
C ILE A 18 -7.23 7.93 -1.01
N THR A 19 -7.78 7.99 0.19
CA THR A 19 -8.48 9.17 0.72
C THR A 19 -7.70 9.83 1.84
N ASN A 20 -8.05 11.08 2.17
CA ASN A 20 -7.60 11.70 3.41
C ASN A 20 -8.46 11.18 4.56
N ILE A 21 -7.86 10.79 5.69
CA ILE A 21 -8.60 10.27 6.85
C ILE A 21 -9.60 11.30 7.43
N LEU A 22 -9.31 12.59 7.28
CA LEU A 22 -10.14 13.68 7.80
C LEU A 22 -11.30 14.04 6.85
N ASP A 23 -11.26 13.56 5.61
CA ASP A 23 -12.27 13.80 4.58
C ASP A 23 -12.34 12.63 3.60
N ASP A 24 -13.10 11.60 3.99
CA ASP A 24 -13.29 10.39 3.18
C ASP A 24 -13.92 10.67 1.81
N ASN A 25 -14.57 11.82 1.63
CA ASN A 25 -15.17 12.19 0.33
C ASN A 25 -14.14 12.78 -0.65
N LYS A 26 -12.92 13.07 -0.19
CA LYS A 26 -11.86 13.62 -1.02
C LYS A 26 -10.79 12.57 -1.31
N ALA A 27 -10.97 11.88 -2.42
CA ALA A 27 -9.95 10.99 -2.96
C ALA A 27 -8.72 11.82 -3.38
N ILE A 28 -7.55 11.41 -2.87
CA ILE A 28 -6.23 11.93 -3.23
C ILE A 28 -5.76 11.25 -4.52
N VAL A 29 -5.94 9.93 -4.57
CA VAL A 29 -5.63 9.09 -5.73
C VAL A 29 -6.77 8.09 -5.89
N ARG A 30 -7.28 7.93 -7.11
CA ARG A 30 -8.29 6.93 -7.42
C ARG A 30 -8.16 6.44 -8.85
N GLY A 31 -8.23 5.13 -9.05
CA GLY A 31 -8.34 4.53 -10.37
C GLY A 31 -7.86 3.08 -10.43
N CYS A 32 -7.96 2.48 -11.61
CA CYS A 32 -7.44 1.14 -11.88
C CYS A 32 -5.91 1.13 -11.92
N LEU A 33 -5.29 0.19 -11.19
CA LEU A 33 -3.85 -0.05 -11.25
C LEU A 33 -3.45 -0.61 -12.61
N ASN A 34 -2.50 0.06 -13.27
CA ASN A 34 -1.87 -0.42 -14.51
C ASN A 34 -0.65 -1.31 -14.21
N THR A 35 0.29 -0.78 -13.45
CA THR A 35 1.48 -1.50 -12.99
C THR A 35 1.79 -1.14 -11.55
N TYR A 36 2.41 -2.07 -10.82
CA TYR A 36 2.98 -1.78 -9.51
C TYR A 36 4.26 -2.58 -9.26
N HIS A 37 5.10 -2.09 -8.34
CA HIS A 37 6.21 -2.84 -7.80
C HIS A 37 6.47 -2.43 -6.35
N LEU A 38 7.09 -3.34 -5.60
CA LEU A 38 7.51 -3.12 -4.23
C LEU A 38 9.03 -2.99 -4.22
N ASP A 39 9.52 -1.85 -3.75
CA ASP A 39 10.93 -1.62 -3.45
C ASP A 39 11.13 -1.62 -1.91
N TYR A 40 12.36 -1.88 -1.46
CA TYR A 40 12.72 -1.81 -0.04
C TYR A 40 13.84 -0.79 0.16
N ASP A 41 13.58 0.17 1.04
CA ASP A 41 14.57 1.12 1.51
C ASP A 41 15.16 0.61 2.83
N VAL A 42 16.39 0.11 2.74
CA VAL A 42 17.14 -0.45 3.88
C VAL A 42 17.50 0.64 4.89
N GLU A 43 17.75 1.87 4.46
CA GLU A 43 18.18 2.96 5.35
C GLU A 43 17.04 3.39 6.27
N THR A 44 15.84 3.53 5.70
CA THR A 44 14.66 3.93 6.47
C THR A 44 13.87 2.75 7.03
N THR A 45 14.23 1.51 6.64
CA THR A 45 13.50 0.26 6.91
C THR A 45 12.04 0.34 6.44
N SER A 46 11.82 0.90 5.26
CA SER A 46 10.49 1.16 4.69
C SER A 46 10.28 0.38 3.40
N VAL A 47 9.05 -0.03 3.15
CA VAL A 47 8.60 -0.56 1.86
C VAL A 47 8.04 0.58 1.02
N LEU A 48 8.39 0.62 -0.26
CA LEU A 48 7.85 1.56 -1.23
C LEU A 48 6.94 0.81 -2.18
N LEU A 49 5.63 1.10 -2.15
CA LEU A 49 4.68 0.66 -3.16
C LEU A 49 4.62 1.71 -4.26
N ASN A 50 5.28 1.42 -5.38
CA ASN A 50 5.30 2.28 -6.56
C ASN A 50 4.26 1.78 -7.57
N PHE A 51 3.45 2.67 -8.12
CA PHE A 51 2.41 2.29 -9.06
C PHE A 51 2.06 3.38 -10.08
N THR A 52 1.40 2.95 -11.16
CA THR A 52 0.78 3.82 -12.17
C THR A 52 -0.68 3.44 -12.35
N LEU A 53 -1.50 4.40 -12.77
CA LEU A 53 -2.92 4.18 -13.04
C LEU A 53 -3.15 3.92 -14.53
N GLU A 54 -4.27 3.30 -14.88
CA GLU A 54 -4.61 3.06 -16.29
C GLU A 54 -4.90 4.37 -17.04
N ASP A 55 -5.56 5.31 -16.36
CA ASP A 55 -5.94 6.63 -16.88
C ASP A 55 -4.79 7.66 -16.84
N ASP A 56 -3.78 7.42 -15.99
CA ASP A 56 -2.56 8.22 -15.90
C ASP A 56 -1.33 7.30 -15.77
N ARG A 57 -0.70 7.05 -16.91
CA ARG A 57 0.46 6.16 -17.03
C ARG A 57 1.80 6.90 -16.95
N GLU A 58 1.78 8.23 -16.99
CA GLU A 58 3.00 9.04 -16.94
C GLU A 58 3.37 9.34 -15.49
N THR A 59 2.39 9.54 -14.62
CA THR A 59 2.62 9.75 -13.19
C THR A 59 2.93 8.44 -12.49
N VAL A 60 4.10 8.39 -11.83
CA VAL A 60 4.48 7.28 -10.93
C VAL A 60 4.21 7.73 -9.50
N TYR A 61 3.18 7.14 -8.89
CA TYR A 61 2.89 7.34 -7.48
C TYR A 61 3.74 6.41 -6.63
N SER A 62 4.14 6.86 -5.44
CA SER A 62 4.87 6.04 -4.47
C SER A 62 4.25 6.17 -3.09
N ILE A 63 3.94 5.06 -2.45
CA ILE A 63 3.52 5.04 -1.04
C ILE A 63 4.66 4.45 -0.23
N ARG A 64 5.13 5.19 0.77
CA ARG A 64 6.09 4.69 1.76
C ARG A 64 5.33 4.10 2.94
N LEU A 65 5.66 2.85 3.29
CA LEU A 65 5.09 2.13 4.42
C LEU A 65 6.21 1.70 5.37
N LYS A 66 6.03 2.01 6.65
CA LYS A 66 6.91 1.59 7.74
C LYS A 66 6.04 1.08 8.89
N GLU A 67 6.48 0.00 9.54
CA GLU A 67 5.79 -0.49 10.73
C GLU A 67 5.71 0.58 11.82
N ASP A 68 4.67 0.49 12.65
CA ASP A 68 4.60 1.31 13.85
C ASP A 68 5.75 0.93 14.81
N ASN A 69 6.54 1.93 15.22
CA ASN A 69 7.62 1.77 16.19
C ASN A 69 7.14 1.10 17.49
N SER A 70 5.86 1.26 17.86
CA SER A 70 5.25 0.59 19.01
C SER A 70 5.17 -0.94 18.84
N LEU A 71 4.90 -1.42 17.63
CA LEU A 71 4.88 -2.85 17.29
C LEU A 71 6.30 -3.41 17.21
N LEU A 72 7.25 -2.64 16.67
CA LEU A 72 8.65 -3.05 16.52
C LEU A 72 9.34 -3.29 17.87
N LYS A 73 9.07 -2.43 18.86
CA LYS A 73 9.64 -2.55 20.22
C LYS A 73 9.15 -3.79 20.98
N CYS A 74 8.05 -4.40 20.54
CA CYS A 74 7.49 -5.58 21.18
C CYS A 74 8.13 -6.88 20.68
N LEU A 75 8.75 -6.86 19.50
CA LEU A 75 9.07 -8.08 18.74
C LEU A 75 10.56 -8.28 18.42
N ASP A 76 11.45 -7.33 18.76
CA ASP A 76 12.88 -7.35 18.41
C ASP A 76 13.13 -7.73 16.93
N CYS A 77 12.26 -7.29 16.02
CA CYS A 77 12.32 -7.67 14.61
C CYS A 77 13.56 -7.11 13.91
N THR A 78 14.21 -7.95 13.12
CA THR A 78 15.24 -7.55 12.15
C THR A 78 14.62 -6.73 11.00
N PRO A 79 15.40 -5.88 10.32
CA PRO A 79 14.95 -5.14 9.14
C PRO A 79 14.31 -6.05 8.06
N GLN A 80 14.84 -7.26 7.87
CA GLN A 80 14.31 -8.24 6.93
C GLN A 80 12.92 -8.75 7.35
N GLU A 81 12.71 -9.02 8.63
CA GLU A 81 11.40 -9.45 9.14
C GLU A 81 10.37 -8.33 9.00
N ILE A 82 10.76 -7.08 9.26
CA ILE A 82 9.92 -5.90 9.01
C ILE A 82 9.51 -5.83 7.54
N PHE A 83 10.48 -5.99 6.63
CA PHE A 83 10.22 -6.01 5.19
C PHE A 83 9.20 -7.09 4.82
N PHE A 84 9.43 -8.34 5.23
CA PHE A 84 8.52 -9.44 4.90
C PHE A 84 7.14 -9.27 5.53
N ASN A 85 7.04 -8.70 6.73
CA ASN A 85 5.75 -8.44 7.38
C ASN A 85 4.89 -7.45 6.59
N ILE A 86 5.50 -6.40 6.04
CA ILE A 86 4.77 -5.42 5.21
C ILE A 86 4.44 -6.04 3.85
N VAL A 87 5.41 -6.66 3.17
CA VAL A 87 5.22 -7.21 1.82
C VAL A 87 4.23 -8.36 1.80
N ASN A 88 4.24 -9.26 2.79
CA ASN A 88 3.29 -10.36 2.87
C ASN A 88 1.85 -9.83 3.00
N PHE A 89 1.65 -8.85 3.89
CA PHE A 89 0.34 -8.22 4.04
C PHE A 89 -0.13 -7.52 2.76
N LEU A 90 0.72 -6.70 2.13
CA LEU A 90 0.35 -6.04 0.88
C LEU A 90 0.06 -7.07 -0.22
N GLY A 91 0.86 -8.13 -0.32
CA GLY A 91 0.65 -9.23 -1.26
C GLY A 91 -0.70 -9.92 -1.06
N GLU A 92 -1.07 -10.22 0.18
CA GLU A 92 -2.35 -10.83 0.51
C GLU A 92 -3.55 -9.92 0.19
N VAL A 93 -3.48 -8.64 0.58
CA VAL A 93 -4.57 -7.69 0.33
C VAL A 93 -4.72 -7.41 -1.17
N ILE A 94 -3.63 -7.24 -1.92
CA ILE A 94 -3.66 -7.06 -3.39
C ILE A 94 -4.23 -8.31 -4.07
N HIS A 95 -3.77 -9.50 -3.66
CA HIS A 95 -4.31 -10.75 -4.18
C HIS A 95 -5.80 -10.88 -3.90
N LYS A 96 -6.23 -10.50 -2.70
CA LYS A 96 -7.64 -10.54 -2.31
C LYS A 96 -8.46 -9.56 -3.16
N ALA A 97 -8.04 -8.30 -3.25
CA ALA A 97 -8.65 -7.28 -4.11
C ALA A 97 -8.88 -7.81 -5.54
N LYS A 98 -7.86 -8.44 -6.13
CA LYS A 98 -7.93 -9.09 -7.44
C LYS A 98 -8.90 -10.27 -7.51
N SER A 99 -8.96 -11.10 -6.45
CA SER A 99 -9.73 -12.35 -6.44
C SER A 99 -11.24 -12.15 -6.32
N ILE A 100 -11.66 -11.15 -5.55
CA ILE A 100 -13.07 -10.88 -5.24
C ILE A 100 -13.59 -9.59 -5.90
N GLY A 101 -12.75 -8.87 -6.66
CA GLY A 101 -13.14 -7.64 -7.36
C GLY A 101 -13.35 -6.46 -6.42
N HIS A 102 -12.60 -6.40 -5.31
CA HIS A 102 -12.70 -5.33 -4.33
C HIS A 102 -11.69 -4.23 -4.59
N THR A 103 -12.05 -3.00 -4.21
CA THR A 103 -11.14 -1.86 -4.18
C THR A 103 -10.11 -2.03 -3.06
N LEU A 104 -8.83 -1.81 -3.41
CA LEU A 104 -7.77 -1.63 -2.45
C LEU A 104 -7.91 -0.21 -1.85
N VAL A 105 -8.43 -0.14 -0.62
CA VAL A 105 -8.70 1.13 0.05
C VAL A 105 -7.58 1.46 1.02
N MET A 106 -7.07 2.68 0.92
CA MET A 106 -6.11 3.26 1.85
C MET A 106 -6.59 4.62 2.35
N LYS A 107 -6.33 4.94 3.61
CA LYS A 107 -6.60 6.26 4.19
C LYS A 107 -5.31 6.86 4.70
N LEU A 108 -5.00 8.07 4.26
CA LEU A 108 -3.78 8.78 4.62
C LEU A 108 -4.09 9.95 5.56
N ASP A 109 -3.37 9.99 6.68
CA ASP A 109 -3.32 11.12 7.59
C ASP A 109 -1.99 11.87 7.38
N TYR A 110 -2.04 13.00 6.70
CA TYR A 110 -0.87 13.85 6.49
C TYR A 110 -0.37 14.52 7.77
N GLN A 111 -1.22 14.71 8.78
CA GLN A 111 -0.82 15.39 10.01
C GLN A 111 0.03 14.48 10.89
N THR A 112 -0.33 13.19 10.94
CA THR A 112 0.37 12.20 11.76
C THR A 112 1.28 11.26 10.97
N SER A 113 1.34 11.42 9.63
CA SER A 113 2.06 10.52 8.72
C SER A 113 1.65 9.06 8.93
N ARG A 114 0.33 8.84 9.03
CA ARG A 114 -0.26 7.50 9.20
C ARG A 114 -1.00 7.06 7.96
N LEU A 115 -0.75 5.83 7.56
CA LEU A 115 -1.44 5.18 6.46
C LEU A 115 -2.22 3.99 7.01
N LEU A 116 -3.53 3.98 6.81
CA LEU A 116 -4.40 2.87 7.13
C LEU A 116 -4.71 2.12 5.84
N VAL A 117 -4.35 0.85 5.77
CA VAL A 117 -4.65 -0.01 4.62
C VAL A 117 -5.75 -0.98 5.04
N LYS A 118 -6.84 -1.01 4.29
CA LYS A 118 -7.97 -1.91 4.57
C LYS A 118 -7.52 -3.36 4.48
N ASP A 119 -7.76 -4.13 5.53
CA ASP A 119 -7.44 -5.56 5.55
C ASP A 119 -8.58 -6.36 4.92
N LEU A 120 -8.46 -6.63 3.63
CA LEU A 120 -9.44 -7.41 2.86
C LEU A 120 -9.45 -8.91 3.25
N THR A 121 -8.52 -9.37 4.08
CA THR A 121 -8.48 -10.75 4.57
C THR A 121 -9.45 -10.99 5.75
N LYS A 122 -9.89 -9.90 6.40
CA LYS A 122 -10.78 -9.93 7.57
C LYS A 122 -12.23 -9.66 7.19
N ILE A 123 -13.14 -10.09 8.06
CA ILE A 123 -14.56 -9.79 7.93
C ILE A 123 -14.83 -8.47 8.65
N GLY A 124 -15.27 -7.45 7.92
CA GLY A 124 -15.60 -6.13 8.47
C GLY A 124 -14.76 -5.01 7.87
N ASP A 125 -14.74 -3.86 8.54
CA ASP A 125 -13.98 -2.68 8.13
C ASP A 125 -12.75 -2.51 9.03
N GLU A 126 -11.86 -3.51 8.98
CA GLU A 126 -10.59 -3.49 9.69
C GLU A 126 -9.48 -2.89 8.83
N TYR A 127 -8.58 -2.15 9.48
CA TYR A 127 -7.43 -1.52 8.83
C TYR A 127 -6.15 -1.86 9.58
N ARG A 128 -5.11 -2.14 8.81
CA ARG A 128 -3.75 -2.18 9.34
C ARG A 128 -3.12 -0.80 9.22
N THR A 129 -2.58 -0.31 10.33
CA THR A 129 -1.95 1.02 10.40
C THR A 129 -0.45 0.92 10.21
N PHE A 130 0.09 1.80 9.39
CA PHE A 130 1.51 2.00 9.14
C PHE A 130 1.86 3.46 9.41
N ASN A 131 3.12 3.71 9.75
CA ASN A 131 3.72 5.03 9.50
C ASN A 131 3.93 5.13 7.99
N GLY A 132 3.33 6.11 7.33
CA GLY A 132 3.37 6.18 5.89
C GLY A 132 2.96 7.52 5.31
N GLU A 133 3.39 7.73 4.08
CA GLU A 133 3.17 8.94 3.32
C GLU A 133 3.03 8.62 1.83
N LEU A 134 2.28 9.45 1.11
CA LEU A 134 2.23 9.44 -0.33
C LEU A 134 3.31 10.39 -0.86
N VAL A 135 4.18 9.87 -1.72
CA VAL A 135 5.29 10.56 -2.37
C VAL A 135 5.00 10.60 -3.88
N TYR A 136 5.12 11.77 -4.50
CA TYR A 136 4.96 11.98 -5.93
C TYR A 136 6.01 12.96 -6.45
#